data_AF-A1Z897-F1
#
_entry.id   AF-A1Z897-F1
#
_cell.length_a   1.000
_cell.length_b   1.000
_cell.length_c   1.000
_cell.angle_alpha   90.00
_cell.angle_beta   90.00
_cell.angle_gamma   90.00
#
_symmetry.space_group_name_H-M   'P 1'
#
loop_
_entity.id
_entity.type
_entity.pdbx_description
1 polymer ?
#
loop_
_entity_poly.entity_id
_entity_poly.type
_entity_poly.pdbx_seq_one_letter_code
_entity_poly.pdbx_strand_id
1 'polypeptide(L)'
;MLRQFIVSTVGRRLQLPMMAQSRLASNLDKTEYTTPGEIVDYDDPPHLPVPEYPVRPDEPLETRKQRLLYQSRKRGMLENDLLLSTFVAKHLKDFNAEQTAEYDQLINGVSNDWDIFYWATDTKPTPPQFDTEIMRLLKEHVKNHEKVQRIRQPDL
;
A
#
# COMPACT_ATOMS: atom_id res chain seq x y z
N MET A 1 12.72 79.97 0.75
CA MET A 1 11.24 80.06 0.79
C MET A 1 10.65 78.87 0.04
N LEU A 2 9.97 77.92 0.71
CA LEU A 2 8.69 77.38 0.24
C LEU A 2 8.11 76.41 1.28
N ARG A 3 6.80 76.55 1.47
CA ARG A 3 5.92 75.79 2.35
C ARG A 3 5.77 74.34 1.86
N GLN A 4 5.53 73.41 2.78
CA GLN A 4 4.40 72.47 2.73
C GLN A 4 4.25 71.78 4.08
N PHE A 5 3.27 72.25 4.86
CA PHE A 5 2.82 71.62 6.10
C PHE A 5 1.83 70.52 5.72
N ILE A 6 2.15 69.27 6.05
CA ILE A 6 1.29 68.11 5.85
C ILE A 6 0.22 68.16 6.95
N VAL A 7 -0.97 68.63 6.59
CA VAL A 7 -2.19 68.49 7.41
C VAL A 7 -2.80 67.13 7.07
N SER A 8 -2.45 66.10 7.84
CA SER A 8 -3.12 64.80 7.74
C SER A 8 -4.43 64.85 8.54
N THR A 9 -5.54 64.77 7.81
CA THR A 9 -6.92 64.72 8.29
C THR A 9 -7.12 63.73 9.43
N VAL A 10 -7.60 64.23 10.56
CA VAL A 10 -8.15 63.45 11.67
C VAL A 10 -9.30 62.58 11.15
N GLY A 11 -9.03 61.28 11.04
CA GLY A 11 -10.00 60.28 10.62
C GLY A 11 -11.18 60.26 11.59
N ARG A 12 -12.36 60.61 11.07
CA ARG A 12 -13.65 60.56 11.76
C ARG A 12 -13.92 59.12 12.18
N ARG A 13 -13.69 58.82 13.47
CA ARG A 13 -13.95 57.52 14.09
C ARG A 13 -15.46 57.26 14.08
N LEU A 14 -15.95 56.55 13.06
CA LEU A 14 -17.33 56.09 12.97
C LEU A 14 -17.60 55.15 14.16
N GLN A 15 -18.38 55.61 15.13
CA GLN A 15 -18.97 54.76 16.16
C GLN A 15 -19.99 53.84 15.48
N LEU A 16 -19.56 52.63 15.11
CA LEU A 16 -20.49 51.56 14.77
C LEU A 16 -21.20 51.12 16.06
N PRO A 17 -22.55 51.14 16.10
CA PRO A 17 -23.29 50.76 17.29
C PRO A 17 -22.99 49.30 17.65
N MET A 18 -22.74 49.05 18.93
CA MET A 18 -22.61 47.70 19.50
C MET A 18 -23.94 46.96 19.30
N MET A 19 -24.10 46.33 18.14
CA MET A 19 -25.09 45.27 17.96
C MET A 19 -24.70 44.15 18.92
N ALA A 20 -25.48 44.00 20.00
CA ALA A 20 -25.38 42.88 20.90
C ALA A 20 -25.43 41.62 20.04
N GLN A 21 -24.30 40.92 19.91
CA GLN A 21 -24.22 39.64 19.23
C GLN A 21 -25.03 38.66 20.07
N SER A 22 -26.33 38.57 19.79
CA SER A 22 -27.13 37.43 20.23
C SER A 22 -26.41 36.21 19.69
N ARG A 23 -25.95 35.35 20.60
CA ARG A 23 -25.32 34.08 20.24
C ARG A 23 -26.35 33.32 19.41
N LEU A 24 -26.17 33.34 18.09
CA LEU A 24 -26.92 32.48 17.18
C LEU A 24 -26.63 31.05 17.64
N ALA A 25 -27.61 30.45 18.33
CA ALA A 25 -27.62 29.03 18.53
C ALA A 25 -27.43 28.39 17.14
N SER A 26 -26.48 27.46 17.03
CA SER A 26 -26.21 26.80 15.76
C SER A 26 -27.47 26.12 15.28
N ASN A 27 -27.95 26.50 14.09
CA ASN A 27 -29.02 25.82 13.36
C ASN A 27 -28.54 24.46 12.81
N LEU A 28 -27.76 23.72 13.60
CA LEU A 28 -27.38 22.34 13.29
C LEU A 28 -28.60 21.48 13.63
N ASP A 29 -29.26 20.99 12.59
CA ASP A 29 -30.33 20.02 12.72
C ASP A 29 -29.77 18.74 13.35
N LYS A 30 -30.06 18.55 14.64
CA LYS A 30 -29.58 17.38 15.38
C LYS A 30 -30.24 16.08 14.89
N THR A 31 -31.30 16.16 14.09
CA THR A 31 -31.97 14.98 13.56
C THR A 31 -31.16 14.28 12.45
N GLU A 32 -30.26 14.99 11.77
CA GLU A 32 -29.42 14.42 10.71
C GLU A 32 -28.39 13.39 11.23
N TYR A 33 -28.02 13.49 12.53
CA TYR A 33 -27.08 12.57 13.18
C TYR A 33 -27.76 11.64 14.20
N THR A 34 -29.09 11.59 14.22
CA THR A 34 -29.81 10.59 15.02
C THR A 34 -29.58 9.22 14.38
N THR A 35 -29.02 8.27 15.15
CA THR A 35 -28.97 6.86 14.76
C THR A 35 -30.37 6.41 14.37
N PRO A 36 -30.62 5.96 13.12
CA PRO A 36 -31.91 5.42 12.73
C PRO A 36 -32.33 4.32 13.71
N GLY A 37 -33.60 4.32 14.11
CA GLY A 37 -34.12 3.39 15.12
C GLY A 37 -34.09 1.91 14.67
N GLU A 38 -33.91 1.68 13.37
CA GLU A 38 -33.77 0.37 12.77
C GLU A 38 -32.32 0.17 12.34
N ILE A 39 -31.63 -0.76 13.00
CA ILE A 39 -30.32 -1.23 12.55
C ILE A 39 -30.60 -2.12 11.34
N VAL A 40 -30.39 -1.58 10.13
CA VAL A 40 -30.44 -2.36 8.90
C VAL A 40 -29.18 -3.23 8.86
N ASP A 41 -29.32 -4.50 9.23
CA ASP A 41 -28.30 -5.51 9.03
C ASP A 41 -28.33 -5.89 7.54
N TYR A 42 -27.43 -5.29 6.75
CA TYR A 42 -27.31 -5.66 5.34
C TYR A 42 -26.73 -7.06 5.26
N ASP A 43 -27.37 -7.95 4.49
CA ASP A 43 -26.77 -9.25 4.19
C ASP A 43 -25.38 -9.05 3.60
N ASP A 44 -24.36 -9.63 4.24
CA ASP A 44 -23.01 -9.59 3.73
C ASP A 44 -22.98 -10.18 2.32
N PRO A 45 -22.39 -9.50 1.32
CA PRO A 45 -22.26 -10.06 -0.01
C PRO A 45 -21.45 -11.36 0.07
N PRO A 46 -21.81 -12.42 -0.69
CA PRO A 46 -21.14 -13.72 -0.62
C PRO A 46 -19.66 -13.67 -0.99
N HIS A 47 -19.24 -12.61 -1.68
CA HIS A 47 -17.86 -12.32 -2.02
C HIS A 47 -17.63 -10.81 -2.06
N LEU A 48 -16.61 -10.34 -1.34
CA LEU A 48 -16.11 -8.98 -1.48
C LEU A 48 -15.11 -8.95 -2.65
N PRO A 49 -15.35 -8.13 -3.70
CA PRO A 49 -14.43 -8.05 -4.83
C PRO A 49 -13.11 -7.45 -4.36
N VAL A 50 -12.04 -8.24 -4.38
CA VAL A 50 -10.68 -7.76 -4.14
C VAL A 50 -10.19 -7.13 -5.46
N PRO A 51 -9.60 -5.92 -5.44
CA PRO A 51 -9.07 -5.31 -6.66
C PRO A 51 -7.95 -6.17 -7.25
N GLU A 52 -8.02 -6.40 -8.55
CA GLU A 52 -6.96 -7.12 -9.26
C GLU A 52 -5.67 -6.29 -9.32
N TYR A 53 -4.53 -6.97 -9.31
CA TYR A 53 -3.23 -6.31 -9.40
C TYR A 53 -3.06 -5.66 -10.79
N PRO A 54 -2.74 -4.35 -10.88
CA PRO A 54 -2.60 -3.68 -12.17
C PRO A 54 -1.34 -4.14 -12.91
N VAL A 55 -1.54 -4.65 -14.14
CA VAL A 55 -0.45 -5.03 -15.05
C VAL A 55 0.26 -3.78 -15.58
N ARG A 56 1.59 -3.82 -15.65
CA ARG A 56 2.45 -2.72 -16.13
C ARG A 56 3.27 -3.19 -17.35
N PRO A 57 2.73 -3.12 -18.57
CA PRO A 57 3.40 -3.68 -19.76
C PRO A 57 4.64 -2.88 -20.20
N ASP A 58 4.62 -1.55 -20.06
CA ASP A 58 5.68 -0.66 -20.57
C ASP A 58 6.76 -0.32 -19.51
N GLU A 59 6.82 -1.08 -18.41
CA GLU A 59 7.80 -0.85 -17.35
C GLU A 59 9.20 -1.37 -17.76
N PRO A 60 10.26 -0.53 -17.72
CA PRO A 60 11.62 -0.99 -17.98
C PRO A 60 12.04 -2.12 -17.05
N LEU A 61 12.82 -3.09 -17.55
CA LEU A 61 13.19 -4.30 -16.82
C LEU A 61 13.79 -4.02 -15.44
N GLU A 62 14.73 -3.06 -15.36
CA GLU A 62 15.38 -2.71 -14.10
C GLU A 62 14.42 -2.02 -13.12
N THR A 63 13.52 -1.16 -13.61
CA THR A 63 12.47 -0.54 -12.78
C THR A 63 11.56 -1.62 -12.18
N ARG A 64 11.16 -2.59 -13.00
CA ARG A 64 10.35 -3.74 -12.56
C ARG A 64 11.08 -4.56 -11.50
N LYS A 65 12.37 -4.86 -11.69
CA LYS A 65 13.18 -5.55 -10.66
C LYS A 65 13.24 -4.75 -9.35
N GLN A 66 13.45 -3.43 -9.40
CA GLN A 66 13.46 -2.59 -8.19
C GLN A 66 12.10 -2.59 -7.48
N ARG A 67 10.99 -2.51 -8.22
CA ARG A 67 9.64 -2.63 -7.67
C ARG A 67 9.44 -3.99 -7.00
N LEU A 68 9.81 -5.08 -7.67
CA LEU A 68 9.68 -6.43 -7.14
C LEU A 68 10.51 -6.61 -5.88
N LEU A 69 11.75 -6.11 -5.86
CA LEU A 69 12.58 -6.10 -4.65
C LEU A 69 11.87 -5.45 -3.47
N TYR A 70 11.23 -4.29 -3.68
CA TYR A 70 10.46 -3.62 -2.63
C TYR A 70 9.24 -4.46 -2.19
N GLN A 71 8.45 -4.97 -3.14
CA GLN A 71 7.25 -5.77 -2.86
C GLN A 71 7.55 -7.09 -2.13
N SER A 72 8.71 -7.69 -2.39
CA SER A 72 9.18 -8.90 -1.70
C SER A 72 9.57 -8.66 -0.24
N ARG A 73 9.79 -7.40 0.13
CA ARG A 73 10.21 -6.98 1.48
C ARG A 73 9.09 -6.36 2.33
N LYS A 74 7.93 -6.10 1.71
CA LYS A 74 6.83 -5.34 2.30
C LYS A 74 5.51 -6.10 2.14
N ARG A 75 5.48 -7.28 2.74
CA ARG A 75 4.33 -8.19 2.82
C ARG A 75 3.56 -7.93 4.12
N GLY A 76 2.38 -8.53 4.23
CA GLY A 76 1.60 -8.54 5.48
C GLY A 76 2.09 -9.56 6.52
N MET A 77 3.14 -10.34 6.20
CA MET A 77 3.59 -11.51 6.96
C MET A 77 5.12 -11.58 6.98
N LEU A 78 5.70 -11.65 8.18
CA LEU A 78 7.16 -11.62 8.39
C LEU A 78 7.85 -12.83 7.75
N GLU A 79 7.22 -13.99 7.77
CA GLU A 79 7.72 -15.24 7.19
C GLU A 79 7.97 -15.08 5.68
N ASN A 80 7.01 -14.50 4.95
CA ASN A 80 7.18 -14.20 3.53
C ASN A 80 8.20 -13.09 3.31
N ASP A 81 8.21 -12.06 4.16
CA ASP A 81 9.20 -10.99 4.06
C ASP A 81 10.64 -11.53 4.17
N LEU A 82 10.91 -12.47 5.09
CA LEU A 82 12.24 -13.07 5.24
C LEU A 82 12.56 -14.03 4.09
N LEU A 83 11.60 -14.87 3.71
CA LEU A 83 11.77 -15.87 2.65
C LEU A 83 11.99 -15.20 1.29
N LEU A 84 11.11 -14.28 0.90
CA LEU A 84 11.14 -13.62 -0.41
C LEU A 84 12.27 -12.60 -0.50
N SER A 85 12.55 -11.81 0.55
CA SER A 85 13.65 -10.83 0.51
C SER A 85 15.03 -11.50 0.32
N THR A 86 15.26 -12.63 0.98
CA THR A 86 16.51 -13.39 0.82
C THR A 86 16.59 -14.08 -0.54
N PHE A 87 15.45 -14.50 -1.09
CA PHE A 87 15.36 -15.07 -2.43
C PHE A 87 15.72 -14.04 -3.50
N VAL A 88 15.07 -12.86 -3.48
CA VAL A 88 15.33 -11.83 -4.50
C VAL A 88 16.73 -11.24 -4.40
N ALA A 89 17.27 -11.09 -3.19
CA ALA A 89 18.64 -10.62 -3.02
C ALA A 89 19.66 -11.57 -3.67
N LYS A 90 19.35 -12.88 -3.71
CA LYS A 90 20.21 -13.91 -4.32
C LYS A 90 20.01 -14.00 -5.85
N HIS A 91 18.77 -13.93 -6.33
CA HIS A 91 18.42 -14.32 -7.69
C HIS A 91 17.94 -13.20 -8.62
N LEU A 92 17.29 -12.16 -8.10
CA LEU A 92 16.52 -11.20 -8.93
C LEU A 92 17.39 -10.40 -9.91
N LYS A 93 18.64 -10.10 -9.53
CA LYS A 93 19.61 -9.42 -10.40
C LYS A 93 19.85 -10.19 -11.71
N ASP A 94 19.88 -11.52 -11.64
CA ASP A 94 20.26 -12.41 -12.74
C ASP A 94 19.05 -12.81 -13.61
N PHE A 95 17.82 -12.52 -13.16
CA PHE A 95 16.61 -12.84 -13.92
C PHE A 95 16.53 -12.07 -15.23
N ASN A 96 16.16 -12.79 -16.30
CA ASN A 96 15.78 -12.20 -17.57
C ASN A 96 14.35 -11.62 -17.52
N ALA A 97 13.87 -11.06 -18.64
CA ALA A 97 12.56 -10.41 -18.69
C ALA A 97 11.38 -11.36 -18.46
N GLU A 98 11.49 -12.62 -18.89
CA GLU A 98 10.46 -13.65 -18.76
C GLU A 98 10.40 -14.18 -17.33
N GLN A 99 11.56 -14.55 -16.77
CA GLN A 99 11.73 -14.92 -15.35
C GLN A 99 11.25 -13.81 -14.40
N THR A 100 11.53 -12.55 -14.72
CA THR A 100 11.04 -11.41 -13.95
C THR A 100 9.50 -11.30 -14.04
N ALA A 101 8.91 -11.61 -15.20
CA ALA A 101 7.45 -11.62 -15.36
C ALA A 101 6.78 -12.77 -14.58
N GLU A 102 7.38 -13.97 -14.62
CA GLU A 102 6.92 -15.12 -13.82
C GLU A 102 6.97 -14.81 -12.32
N TYR A 103 8.03 -14.14 -11.86
CA TYR A 103 8.13 -13.72 -10.46
C TYR A 103 7.09 -12.66 -10.09
N ASP A 104 6.87 -11.67 -10.96
CA ASP A 104 5.84 -10.65 -10.78
C ASP A 104 4.45 -11.28 -10.64
N GLN A 105 4.12 -12.22 -11.54
CA GLN A 105 2.87 -12.97 -11.50
C GLN A 105 2.77 -13.84 -10.23
N LEU A 106 3.85 -14.50 -9.81
CA LEU A 106 3.86 -15.32 -8.61
C LEU A 106 3.53 -14.50 -7.35
N ILE A 107 4.12 -13.32 -7.20
CA ILE A 107 4.01 -12.58 -5.92
C ILE A 107 2.86 -11.57 -5.89
N ASN A 108 2.33 -11.17 -7.04
CA ASN A 108 1.24 -10.19 -7.16
C ASN A 108 -0.05 -10.78 -7.76
N GLY A 109 0.02 -11.90 -8.49
CA GLY A 109 -1.15 -12.59 -9.03
C GLY A 109 -1.84 -13.52 -8.02
N VAL A 110 -1.19 -13.80 -6.89
CA VAL A 110 -1.77 -14.59 -5.80
C VAL A 110 -2.52 -13.67 -4.85
N SER A 111 -3.78 -14.00 -4.56
CA SER A 111 -4.63 -13.19 -3.68
C SER A 111 -4.26 -13.29 -2.19
N ASN A 112 -3.64 -14.42 -1.77
CA ASN A 112 -3.35 -14.72 -0.38
C ASN A 112 -1.86 -15.07 -0.17
N ASP A 113 -1.17 -14.25 0.63
CA ASP A 113 0.26 -14.42 0.94
C ASP A 113 0.57 -15.79 1.57
N TRP A 114 -0.34 -16.38 2.35
CA TRP A 114 -0.14 -17.70 2.95
C TRP A 114 0.00 -18.81 1.92
N ASP A 115 -0.66 -18.69 0.77
CA ASP A 115 -0.57 -19.73 -0.26
C ASP A 115 0.81 -19.74 -0.91
N ILE A 116 1.45 -18.58 -1.10
CA ILE A 116 2.86 -18.50 -1.52
C ILE A 116 3.76 -19.26 -0.55
N PHE A 117 3.58 -19.04 0.76
CA PHE A 117 4.36 -19.73 1.79
C PHE A 117 4.16 -21.24 1.71
N TYR A 118 2.91 -21.71 1.70
CA TYR A 118 2.60 -23.15 1.65
C TYR A 118 3.10 -23.85 0.39
N TRP A 119 3.11 -23.17 -0.76
CA TRP A 119 3.69 -23.73 -1.96
C TRP A 119 5.20 -23.77 -1.89
N ALA A 120 5.83 -22.70 -1.42
CA ALA A 120 7.29 -22.61 -1.28
C ALA A 120 7.85 -23.63 -0.28
N THR A 121 7.09 -23.99 0.76
CA THR A 121 7.44 -25.02 1.76
C THR A 121 6.94 -26.42 1.41
N ASP A 122 6.38 -26.64 0.22
CA ASP A 122 5.77 -27.91 -0.22
C ASP A 122 4.70 -28.45 0.75
N THR A 123 4.08 -27.58 1.54
CA THR A 123 2.97 -27.94 2.46
C THR A 123 1.66 -28.15 1.70
N LYS A 124 1.47 -27.41 0.60
CA LYS A 124 0.36 -27.60 -0.35
C LYS A 124 0.92 -27.76 -1.76
N PRO A 125 0.23 -28.50 -2.65
CA PRO A 125 0.64 -28.59 -4.05
C PRO A 125 0.60 -27.21 -4.71
N THR A 126 1.61 -26.93 -5.52
CA THR A 126 1.65 -25.72 -6.34
C THR A 126 0.61 -25.82 -7.47
N PRO A 127 -0.29 -24.85 -7.63
CA PRO A 127 -1.20 -24.80 -8.76
C PRO A 127 -0.45 -24.73 -10.11
N PRO A 128 -0.96 -25.34 -11.20
CA PRO A 128 -0.26 -25.39 -12.48
C PRO A 128 0.18 -24.03 -13.04
N GLN A 129 -0.61 -22.98 -12.81
CA GLN A 129 -0.29 -21.62 -13.26
C GLN A 129 0.92 -21.00 -12.56
N PHE A 130 1.36 -21.57 -11.43
CA PHE A 130 2.52 -21.13 -10.65
C PHE A 130 3.63 -22.19 -10.62
N ASP A 131 3.51 -23.30 -11.35
CA ASP A 131 4.56 -24.33 -11.47
C ASP A 131 5.65 -23.93 -12.49
N THR A 132 6.24 -22.77 -12.24
CA THR A 132 7.23 -22.13 -13.11
C THR A 132 8.67 -22.44 -12.70
N GLU A 133 9.64 -22.01 -13.52
CA GLU A 133 11.06 -22.10 -13.14
C GLU A 133 11.31 -21.36 -11.82
N ILE A 134 10.70 -20.18 -11.66
CA ILE A 134 10.82 -19.35 -10.47
C ILE A 134 10.30 -20.05 -9.21
N MET A 135 9.16 -20.75 -9.28
CA MET A 135 8.67 -21.50 -8.12
C MET A 135 9.61 -22.64 -7.75
N ARG A 136 10.19 -23.34 -8.73
CA ARG A 136 11.18 -24.39 -8.45
C ARG A 136 12.43 -23.83 -7.79
N LEU A 137 12.93 -22.68 -8.25
CA LEU A 137 14.03 -21.96 -7.61
C LEU A 137 13.68 -21.51 -6.19
N LEU A 138 12.44 -21.05 -5.97
CA LEU A 138 11.96 -20.62 -4.66
C LEU A 138 11.92 -21.78 -3.67
N LYS A 139 11.37 -22.93 -4.06
CA LYS A 139 11.36 -24.14 -3.23
C LYS A 139 12.77 -24.61 -2.89
N GLU A 140 13.68 -24.60 -3.86
CA GLU A 140 15.08 -24.95 -3.64
C GLU A 140 15.76 -23.97 -2.66
N HIS A 141 15.46 -22.67 -2.79
CA HIS A 141 15.91 -21.67 -1.84
C HIS A 141 15.38 -21.94 -0.43
N VAL A 142 14.12 -22.35 -0.27
CA VAL A 142 13.49 -22.65 1.03
C VAL A 142 14.14 -23.84 1.74
N LYS A 143 14.57 -24.87 1.00
CA LYS A 143 15.26 -26.04 1.59
C LYS A 143 16.54 -25.67 2.35
N ASN A 144 17.17 -24.55 1.99
CA ASN A 144 18.31 -23.96 2.71
C ASN A 144 19.43 -25.00 2.98
N HIS A 145 19.88 -25.69 1.94
CA HIS A 145 20.93 -26.72 2.02
C HIS A 145 22.23 -26.18 2.64
N GLU A 146 22.50 -24.91 2.42
CA GLU A 146 23.63 -24.16 2.98
C GLU A 146 23.50 -23.84 4.48
N LYS A 147 22.33 -24.08 5.10
CA LYS A 147 22.02 -23.81 6.52
C LYS A 147 22.36 -22.37 6.93
N VAL A 148 22.10 -21.42 6.04
CA VAL A 148 22.34 -20.00 6.31
C VAL A 148 21.25 -19.46 7.24
N GLN A 149 21.64 -18.61 8.17
CA GLN A 149 20.71 -17.90 9.04
C GLN A 149 19.97 -16.82 8.26
N ARG A 150 18.64 -16.90 8.21
CA ARG A 150 17.75 -15.96 7.50
C ARG A 150 16.79 -15.25 8.46
N ILE A 151 17.34 -14.73 9.56
CA ILE A 151 16.60 -14.06 10.64
C ILE A 151 16.31 -12.58 10.37
N ARG A 152 16.95 -11.99 9.35
CA ARG A 152 16.79 -10.59 8.96
C ARG A 152 16.77 -10.46 7.45
N GLN A 153 16.10 -9.42 6.96
CA GLN A 153 16.16 -9.05 5.54
C GLN A 153 17.59 -8.61 5.17
N PRO A 154 18.07 -8.90 3.95
CA PRO A 154 19.35 -8.40 3.45
C PRO A 154 19.38 -6.87 3.40
N ASP A 155 20.58 -6.29 3.42
CA ASP A 155 20.76 -4.85 3.18
C ASP A 155 20.47 -4.51 1.70
N LEU A 156 20.06 -3.25 1.44
CA LEU A 156 19.78 -2.74 0.09
C LEU A 156 21.03 -2.16 -0.57
#